data_AF-A0A1I8HQS6-F1
#
_entry.id   AF-A0A1I8HQS6-F1
#
_cell.length_a   1.000
_cell.length_b   1.000
_cell.length_c   1.000
_cell.angle_alpha   90.00
_cell.angle_beta   90.00
_cell.angle_gamma   90.00
#
_symmetry.space_group_name_H-M   'P 1'
#
loop_
_entity.id
_entity.type
_entity.pdbx_description
1 polymer ?
#
loop_
_entity_poly.entity_id
_entity_poly.type
_entity_poly.pdbx_seq_one_letter_code
_entity_poly.pdbx_strand_id
1 'polypeptide(L)'
;LDSDEMGWFTTVRALLVRALFATHGIVTIAYLHRQTRKPQYWYLAASVAGLLLESIVTFGANRGREWKWFCPYAFFYLLITVPATWFLELELVEWRIECNNTYKTTDDMVCQAKRMGNVSVIKNTPHELDFLETQNFEQTIRRLEQLLLLLLILGRWMLPKGKLTHDQLSQLLL
;
A
#
# COMPACT_ATOMS: atom_id res chain seq x y z
N LEU A 1 -25.06 -10.65 -27.18
CA LEU A 1 -24.22 -10.06 -26.10
C LEU A 1 -22.85 -9.87 -26.73
N ASP A 2 -22.66 -8.67 -27.26
CA ASP A 2 -21.71 -8.34 -28.33
C ASP A 2 -20.26 -8.35 -27.86
N SER A 3 -19.36 -8.63 -28.79
CA SER A 3 -17.91 -8.61 -28.61
C SER A 3 -17.36 -7.29 -28.06
N ASP A 4 -18.05 -6.18 -28.29
CA ASP A 4 -17.64 -4.84 -27.84
C ASP A 4 -17.98 -4.57 -26.35
N GLU A 5 -19.07 -5.11 -25.83
CA GLU A 5 -19.38 -5.02 -24.39
C GLU A 5 -18.30 -5.74 -23.58
N MET A 6 -17.85 -6.92 -24.02
CA MET A 6 -16.79 -7.69 -23.35
C MET A 6 -15.44 -6.95 -23.30
N GLY A 7 -15.11 -6.16 -24.33
CA GLY A 7 -13.87 -5.36 -24.38
C GLY A 7 -13.89 -4.13 -23.47
N TRP A 8 -15.03 -3.45 -23.34
CA TRP A 8 -15.19 -2.31 -22.44
C TRP A 8 -15.06 -2.74 -20.96
N PHE A 9 -15.75 -3.81 -20.55
CA PHE A 9 -15.71 -4.27 -19.16
C PHE A 9 -14.31 -4.68 -18.71
N THR A 10 -13.52 -5.30 -19.58
CA THR A 10 -12.13 -5.68 -19.28
C THR A 10 -11.23 -4.46 -19.12
N THR A 11 -11.41 -3.44 -19.97
CA THR A 11 -10.69 -2.17 -19.88
C THR A 11 -11.02 -1.40 -18.60
N VAL A 12 -12.31 -1.28 -18.25
CA VAL A 12 -12.75 -0.61 -17.01
C VAL A 12 -12.22 -1.33 -15.77
N ARG A 13 -12.28 -2.67 -15.75
CA ARG A 13 -11.68 -3.48 -14.69
C ARG A 13 -10.19 -3.18 -14.57
N ALA A 14 -9.44 -3.23 -15.66
CA ALA A 14 -8.00 -2.98 -15.65
C ALA A 14 -7.64 -1.54 -15.18
N LEU A 15 -8.48 -0.55 -15.50
CA LEU A 15 -8.35 0.82 -14.99
C LEU A 15 -8.62 0.89 -13.48
N LEU A 16 -9.67 0.22 -12.99
CA LEU A 16 -10.04 0.22 -11.58
C LEU A 16 -8.92 -0.33 -10.69
N VAL A 17 -8.27 -1.44 -11.06
CA VAL A 17 -7.14 -1.95 -10.25
C VAL A 17 -5.95 -0.99 -10.25
N ARG A 18 -5.63 -0.35 -11.38
CA ARG A 18 -4.56 0.66 -11.42
C ARG A 18 -4.88 1.86 -10.53
N ALA A 19 -6.13 2.33 -10.56
CA ALA A 19 -6.59 3.41 -9.69
C ALA A 19 -6.54 3.03 -8.20
N LEU A 20 -6.94 1.80 -7.85
CA LEU A 20 -6.84 1.29 -6.47
C LEU A 20 -5.37 1.22 -6.00
N PHE A 21 -4.47 0.75 -6.86
CA PHE A 21 -3.05 0.66 -6.54
C PHE A 21 -2.42 2.03 -6.35
N ALA A 22 -2.72 2.98 -7.24
CA ALA A 22 -2.26 4.36 -7.13
C ALA A 22 -2.79 5.03 -5.86
N THR A 23 -4.10 4.90 -5.60
CA THR A 23 -4.73 5.50 -4.42
C THR A 23 -4.16 4.94 -3.13
N HIS A 24 -4.05 3.62 -3.01
CA HIS A 24 -3.47 2.99 -1.83
C HIS A 24 -1.99 3.38 -1.65
N GLY A 25 -1.19 3.37 -2.74
CA GLY A 25 0.20 3.81 -2.69
C GLY A 25 0.37 5.27 -2.21
N ILE A 26 -0.46 6.19 -2.72
CA ILE A 26 -0.44 7.60 -2.31
C ILE A 26 -0.85 7.74 -0.84
N VAL A 27 -1.90 7.04 -0.40
CA VAL A 27 -2.35 7.06 1.01
C VAL A 27 -1.24 6.55 1.93
N THR A 28 -0.57 5.45 1.57
CA THR A 28 0.54 4.90 2.36
C THR A 28 1.71 5.89 2.47
N ILE A 29 2.11 6.55 1.36
CA ILE A 29 3.17 7.57 1.38
C ILE A 29 2.75 8.79 2.21
N ALA A 30 1.53 9.29 2.02
CA ALA A 30 1.02 10.45 2.75
C ALA A 30 0.98 10.17 4.27
N TYR A 31 0.58 8.97 4.65
CA TYR A 31 0.57 8.52 6.03
C TYR A 31 2.00 8.40 6.60
N LEU A 32 2.93 7.78 5.86
CA LEU A 32 4.36 7.73 6.23
C LEU A 32 4.95 9.12 6.42
N HIS A 33 4.67 10.05 5.52
CA HIS A 33 5.17 11.41 5.62
C HIS A 33 4.59 12.14 6.83
N ARG A 34 3.29 11.98 7.11
CA ARG A 34 2.63 12.55 8.29
C ARG A 34 3.26 12.03 9.59
N GLN A 35 3.55 10.73 9.66
CA GLN A 35 4.11 10.13 10.87
C GLN A 35 5.57 10.53 11.07
N THR A 36 6.41 10.33 10.05
CA THR A 36 7.85 10.54 10.16
C THR A 36 8.21 12.03 10.25
N ARG A 37 7.40 12.91 9.65
CA ARG A 37 7.69 14.34 9.39
C ARG A 37 9.02 14.58 8.67
N LYS A 38 9.61 13.55 8.05
CA LYS A 38 10.89 13.64 7.33
C LYS A 38 10.58 13.78 5.83
N PRO A 39 11.16 14.78 5.12
CA PRO A 39 10.91 14.98 3.69
C PRO A 39 11.64 13.95 2.82
N GLN A 40 12.59 13.20 3.37
CA GLN A 40 13.39 12.24 2.61
C GLN A 40 12.55 11.16 1.93
N TYR A 41 11.42 10.72 2.50
CA TYR A 41 10.62 9.63 1.93
C TYR A 41 9.86 9.97 0.64
N TRP A 42 9.92 11.22 0.18
CA TRP A 42 9.31 11.64 -1.08
C TRP A 42 9.92 10.94 -2.31
N TYR A 43 11.11 10.33 -2.23
CA TYR A 43 11.64 9.53 -3.34
C TYR A 43 10.71 8.35 -3.72
N LEU A 44 9.90 7.84 -2.78
CA LEU A 44 8.91 6.79 -3.05
C LEU A 44 7.81 7.27 -4.00
N ALA A 45 7.56 8.58 -4.06
CA ALA A 45 6.63 9.16 -5.03
C ALA A 45 7.14 9.05 -6.48
N ALA A 46 8.45 8.86 -6.70
CA ALA A 46 8.98 8.57 -8.03
C ALA A 46 8.41 7.26 -8.59
N SER A 47 8.19 6.25 -7.73
CA SER A 47 7.55 4.99 -8.13
C SER A 47 6.07 5.18 -8.48
N VAL A 48 5.37 6.15 -7.86
CA VAL A 48 4.02 6.56 -8.28
C VAL A 48 4.04 7.16 -9.69
N ALA A 49 5.03 8.01 -9.99
CA ALA A 49 5.21 8.52 -11.35
C ALA A 49 5.44 7.38 -12.36
N GLY A 50 6.23 6.36 -12.01
CA GLY A 50 6.41 5.16 -12.83
C GLY A 50 5.09 4.42 -13.11
N LEU A 51 4.22 4.29 -12.12
CA LEU A 51 2.89 3.69 -12.26
C LEU A 51 1.98 4.50 -13.21
N LEU A 52 2.02 5.84 -13.12
CA LEU A 52 1.27 6.73 -14.01
C LEU A 52 1.81 6.68 -15.44
N LEU A 53 3.14 6.66 -15.61
CA LEU A 53 3.77 6.53 -16.92
C LEU A 53 3.41 5.20 -17.58
N GLU A 54 3.44 4.07 -16.86
CA GLU A 54 2.95 2.82 -17.43
C GLU A 54 1.48 2.92 -17.84
N SER A 55 0.64 3.52 -16.99
CA SER A 55 -0.78 3.68 -17.31
C SER A 55 -0.94 4.44 -18.63
N ILE A 56 -0.24 5.57 -18.81
CA ILE A 56 -0.25 6.36 -20.05
C ILE A 56 0.23 5.54 -21.26
N VAL A 57 1.33 4.79 -21.12
CA VAL A 57 1.89 3.97 -22.21
C VAL A 57 0.91 2.86 -22.61
N THR A 58 0.28 2.19 -21.65
CA THR A 58 -0.68 1.11 -21.90
C THR A 58 -1.93 1.63 -22.63
N PHE A 59 -2.43 2.81 -22.27
CA PHE A 59 -3.56 3.45 -22.96
C PHE A 59 -3.19 4.04 -24.32
N GLY A 60 -2.06 4.74 -24.42
CA GLY A 60 -1.68 5.50 -25.61
C GLY A 60 -0.96 4.69 -26.69
N ALA A 61 0.03 3.89 -26.32
CA ALA A 61 0.92 3.21 -27.27
C ALA A 61 0.47 1.77 -27.59
N ASN A 62 -0.06 1.06 -26.59
CA ASN A 62 -0.34 -0.37 -26.71
C ASN A 62 -1.81 -0.73 -27.06
N ARG A 63 -2.71 0.25 -27.23
CA ARG A 63 -4.17 0.02 -27.37
C ARG A 63 -4.72 -0.96 -26.31
N GLY A 64 -4.21 -0.91 -25.09
CA GLY A 64 -4.63 -1.83 -24.01
C GLY A 64 -4.01 -3.22 -24.03
N ARG A 65 -3.00 -3.50 -24.86
CA ARG A 65 -2.25 -4.76 -24.81
C ARG A 65 -1.31 -4.81 -23.61
N GLU A 66 -1.50 -5.82 -22.77
CA GLU A 66 -0.63 -6.09 -21.62
C GLU A 66 0.70 -6.75 -22.06
N TRP A 67 1.75 -6.50 -21.29
CA TRP A 67 3.08 -7.09 -21.51
C TRP A 67 3.04 -8.58 -21.16
N LYS A 68 3.50 -9.45 -22.07
CA LYS A 68 3.36 -10.92 -21.92
C LYS A 68 4.14 -11.53 -20.76
N TRP A 69 5.23 -10.89 -20.34
CA TRP A 69 6.21 -11.45 -19.39
C TRP A 69 6.50 -10.57 -18.18
N PHE A 70 6.05 -9.32 -18.20
CA PHE A 70 6.31 -8.38 -17.13
C PHE A 70 5.01 -7.69 -16.77
N CYS A 71 4.78 -7.48 -15.47
CA CYS A 71 3.59 -6.82 -14.96
C CYS A 71 4.03 -5.50 -14.32
N PRO A 72 4.16 -4.42 -15.10
CA PRO A 72 4.82 -3.21 -14.62
C PRO A 72 4.01 -2.55 -13.50
N TYR A 73 2.67 -2.58 -13.58
CA TYR A 73 1.81 -1.97 -12.57
C TYR A 73 1.97 -2.64 -11.20
N ALA A 74 2.11 -3.97 -11.15
CA ALA A 74 2.36 -4.69 -9.90
C ALA A 74 3.77 -4.41 -9.36
N PHE A 75 4.77 -4.31 -10.24
CA PHE A 75 6.14 -3.97 -9.86
C PHE A 75 6.23 -2.58 -9.21
N PHE A 76 5.70 -1.54 -9.86
CA PHE A 76 5.71 -0.20 -9.28
C PHE A 76 4.88 -0.11 -8.01
N TYR A 77 3.74 -0.81 -7.95
CA TYR A 77 2.92 -0.88 -6.74
C TYR A 77 3.72 -1.46 -5.55
N LEU A 78 4.41 -2.58 -5.74
CA LEU A 78 5.27 -3.18 -4.70
C LEU A 78 6.42 -2.26 -4.30
N LEU A 79 7.06 -1.58 -5.27
CA LEU A 79 8.11 -0.60 -4.99
C LEU A 79 7.63 0.60 -4.19
N ILE A 80 6.34 0.92 -4.23
CA ILE A 80 5.75 1.98 -3.40
C ILE A 80 5.43 1.41 -2.01
N THR A 81 4.58 0.40 -1.96
CA THR A 81 3.87 0.01 -0.74
C THR A 81 4.76 -0.76 0.21
N VAL A 82 5.53 -1.74 -0.27
CA VAL A 82 6.39 -2.59 0.58
C VAL A 82 7.43 -1.77 1.36
N PRO A 83 8.25 -0.91 0.71
CA PRO A 83 9.19 -0.10 1.48
C PRO A 83 8.48 0.95 2.34
N ALA A 84 7.35 1.53 1.89
CA ALA A 84 6.62 2.50 2.70
C ALA A 84 6.05 1.89 3.98
N THR A 85 5.45 0.70 3.91
CA THR A 85 4.95 -0.03 5.08
C THR A 85 6.10 -0.46 6.00
N TRP A 86 7.25 -0.86 5.44
CA TRP A 86 8.42 -1.18 6.23
C TRP A 86 8.92 0.02 7.04
N PHE A 87 9.01 1.21 6.43
CA PHE A 87 9.41 2.41 7.17
C PHE A 87 8.43 2.79 8.28
N LEU A 88 7.13 2.58 8.07
CA LEU A 88 6.14 2.77 9.13
C LEU A 88 6.36 1.81 10.30
N GLU A 89 6.65 0.54 10.02
CA GLU A 89 6.96 -0.47 11.05
C GLU A 89 8.24 -0.11 11.81
N LEU A 90 9.28 0.38 11.12
CA LEU A 90 10.50 0.86 11.76
C LEU A 90 10.22 2.00 12.74
N GLU A 91 9.40 2.98 12.35
CA GLU A 91 9.02 4.10 13.24
C GLU A 91 8.20 3.60 14.45
N LEU A 92 7.35 2.58 14.27
CA LEU A 92 6.66 1.93 15.40
C LEU A 92 7.65 1.25 16.36
N VAL A 93 8.63 0.54 15.82
CA VAL A 93 9.66 -0.14 16.61
C VAL A 93 10.54 0.87 17.36
N GLU A 94 10.99 1.94 16.69
CA GLU A 94 11.76 3.02 17.33
C GLU A 94 10.97 3.65 18.49
N TRP A 95 9.67 3.88 18.30
CA TRP A 95 8.80 4.37 19.37
C TRP A 95 8.72 3.42 20.56
N ARG A 96 8.57 2.10 20.33
CA ARG A 96 8.54 1.08 21.39
C ARG A 96 9.87 0.97 22.14
N ILE A 97 11.00 1.12 21.44
CA ILE A 97 12.33 1.13 22.06
C ILE A 97 12.48 2.33 22.98
N GLU A 98 12.09 3.53 22.52
CA GLU A 98 12.13 4.74 23.34
C GLU A 98 11.25 4.57 24.58
N CYS A 99 10.02 4.09 24.41
CA CYS A 99 9.09 3.76 25.49
C CYS A 99 9.71 2.85 26.56
N ASN A 100 10.34 1.76 26.13
CA ASN A 100 10.97 0.83 27.05
C ASN A 100 12.17 1.46 27.75
N ASN A 101 12.96 2.29 27.07
CA ASN A 101 14.12 2.96 27.64
C ASN A 101 13.71 4.01 28.69
N THR A 102 12.72 4.86 28.39
CA THR A 102 12.26 5.94 29.28
C THR A 102 11.39 5.43 30.43
N TYR A 103 10.42 4.54 30.13
CA TYR A 103 9.35 4.18 31.06
C TYR A 103 9.41 2.74 31.57
N LYS A 104 10.39 1.94 31.12
CA LYS A 104 10.59 0.53 31.47
C LYS A 104 9.33 -0.30 31.28
N THR A 105 8.63 -0.06 30.18
CA THR A 105 7.39 -0.76 29.82
C THR A 105 7.41 -1.15 28.36
N THR A 106 6.90 -2.33 28.08
CA THR A 106 6.67 -2.86 26.73
C THR A 106 5.19 -2.84 26.35
N ASP A 107 4.34 -2.34 27.26
CA ASP A 107 2.91 -2.20 27.01
C ASP A 107 2.67 -0.82 26.37
N ASP A 108 2.19 -0.84 25.12
CA ASP A 108 1.99 0.35 24.31
C ASP A 108 1.00 1.33 24.96
N MET A 109 -0.06 0.81 25.60
CA MET A 109 -1.07 1.61 26.29
C MET A 109 -0.48 2.28 27.54
N VAL A 110 0.31 1.54 28.33
CA VAL A 110 0.99 2.07 29.51
C VAL A 110 2.05 3.10 29.11
N CYS A 111 2.83 2.85 28.06
CA CYS A 111 3.81 3.84 27.61
C CYS A 111 3.14 5.14 27.18
N GLN A 112 2.08 5.04 26.38
CA GLN A 112 1.36 6.20 25.89
C GLN A 112 0.74 7.01 27.04
N ALA A 113 0.11 6.34 28.00
CA ALA A 113 -0.44 6.98 29.20
C ALA A 113 0.64 7.73 29.99
N LYS A 114 1.83 7.12 30.16
CA LYS A 114 2.97 7.76 30.84
C LYS A 114 3.53 8.95 30.05
N ARG A 115 3.60 8.85 28.71
CA ARG A 115 4.05 9.95 27.84
C ARG A 115 3.09 11.14 27.90
N MET A 116 1.79 10.90 27.80
CA MET A 116 0.77 11.93 27.97
C MET A 116 0.78 12.53 29.38
N GLY A 117 1.01 11.73 30.42
CA GLY A 117 1.15 12.20 31.80
C GLY A 117 2.37 13.10 32.03
N ASN A 118 3.47 12.87 31.30
CA ASN A 118 4.63 13.77 31.32
C ASN A 118 4.41 15.04 30.47
N VAL A 119 3.61 14.95 29.41
CA VAL A 119 3.27 16.10 28.54
C VAL A 119 2.21 17.00 29.16
N SER A 120 1.30 16.47 29.98
CA SER A 120 0.26 17.23 30.69
C SER A 120 0.81 18.19 31.74
N VAL A 121 2.02 17.93 32.22
CA VAL A 121 2.80 18.88 33.05
C VAL A 121 3.21 20.12 32.24
N ILE A 122 3.19 20.06 30.90
CA ILE A 122 3.76 21.09 30.01
C ILE A 122 2.71 21.76 29.08
N LYS A 123 1.57 21.12 28.73
CA LYS A 123 0.56 21.72 27.83
C LYS A 123 -0.89 21.46 28.22
N ASN A 124 -1.64 22.54 28.44
CA ASN A 124 -3.09 22.58 28.67
C ASN A 124 -3.90 22.31 27.37
N THR A 125 -3.71 21.17 26.72
CA THR A 125 -4.43 20.79 25.49
C THR A 125 -5.17 19.45 25.65
N PRO A 126 -6.34 19.26 25.01
CA PRO A 126 -7.26 18.17 25.30
C PRO A 126 -6.65 16.78 25.02
N HIS A 127 -6.70 15.94 26.06
CA HIS A 127 -5.98 14.69 26.24
C HIS A 127 -6.45 13.49 25.39
N GLU A 128 -7.66 13.51 24.84
CA GLU A 128 -8.24 12.32 24.18
C GLU A 128 -7.69 12.06 22.77
N LEU A 129 -7.20 13.08 22.08
CA LEU A 129 -6.87 12.96 20.65
C LEU A 129 -5.54 12.23 20.41
N ASP A 130 -4.57 12.40 21.30
CA ASP A 130 -3.22 11.82 21.19
C ASP A 130 -3.20 10.32 21.57
N PHE A 131 -4.09 9.91 22.51
CA PHE A 131 -4.29 8.50 22.87
C PHE A 131 -4.81 7.67 21.68
N LEU A 132 -5.85 8.20 21.02
CA LEU A 132 -6.42 7.59 19.84
C LEU A 132 -5.44 7.58 18.67
N GLU A 133 -4.53 8.55 18.54
CA GLU A 133 -3.60 8.65 17.41
C GLU A 133 -2.56 7.51 17.38
N THR A 134 -2.03 7.07 18.53
CA THR A 134 -1.03 5.98 18.56
C THR A 134 -1.64 4.58 18.52
N GLN A 135 -2.80 4.35 19.17
CA GLN A 135 -3.53 3.08 19.02
C GLN A 135 -4.00 2.91 17.56
N ASN A 136 -4.42 4.01 16.94
CA ASN A 136 -4.72 4.06 15.51
C ASN A 136 -3.45 3.86 14.66
N PHE A 137 -2.24 4.14 15.17
CA PHE A 137 -1.01 4.02 14.40
C PHE A 137 -0.70 2.57 14.01
N GLU A 138 -0.55 1.67 14.99
CA GLU A 138 -0.30 0.23 14.74
C GLU A 138 -1.43 -0.40 13.92
N GLN A 139 -2.69 -0.12 14.29
CA GLN A 139 -3.85 -0.63 13.57
C GLN A 139 -3.90 -0.15 12.11
N THR A 140 -3.44 1.07 11.85
CA THR A 140 -3.34 1.58 10.47
C THR A 140 -2.25 0.87 9.70
N ILE A 141 -1.07 0.63 10.29
CA ILE A 141 -0.01 -0.14 9.62
C ILE A 141 -0.51 -1.53 9.23
N ARG A 142 -1.15 -2.24 10.16
CA ARG A 142 -1.76 -3.55 9.90
C ARG A 142 -2.83 -3.49 8.80
N ARG A 143 -3.68 -2.46 8.81
CA ARG A 143 -4.67 -2.26 7.74
C ARG A 143 -4.00 -2.01 6.38
N LEU A 144 -2.92 -1.24 6.34
CA LEU A 144 -2.18 -0.98 5.12
C LEU A 144 -1.52 -2.26 4.58
N GLU A 145 -0.93 -3.09 5.46
CA GLU A 145 -0.36 -4.40 5.10
C GLU A 145 -1.43 -5.37 4.59
N GLN A 146 -2.58 -5.45 5.26
CA GLN A 146 -3.70 -6.28 4.82
C GLN A 146 -4.27 -5.81 3.47
N LEU A 147 -4.41 -4.50 3.28
CA LEU A 147 -4.83 -3.93 2.00
C LEU A 147 -3.81 -4.20 0.89
N LEU A 148 -2.51 -4.19 1.18
CA LEU A 148 -1.46 -4.57 0.24
C LEU A 148 -1.69 -5.98 -0.28
N LEU A 149 -1.83 -6.95 0.62
CA LEU A 149 -2.08 -8.35 0.23
C LEU A 149 -3.39 -8.52 -0.53
N LEU A 150 -4.46 -7.88 -0.05
CA LEU A 150 -5.78 -7.91 -0.68
C LEU A 150 -5.72 -7.38 -2.12
N LEU A 151 -5.08 -6.23 -2.32
CA LEU A 151 -4.96 -5.60 -3.64
C LEU A 151 -4.10 -6.43 -4.59
N LEU A 152 -3.05 -7.11 -4.11
CA LEU A 152 -2.29 -8.07 -4.93
C LEU A 152 -3.14 -9.26 -5.39
N ILE A 153 -3.96 -9.82 -4.50
CA ILE A 153 -4.86 -10.93 -4.83
C ILE A 153 -5.91 -10.48 -5.85
N LEU A 154 -6.54 -9.32 -5.62
CA LEU A 154 -7.52 -8.74 -6.55
C LEU A 154 -6.88 -8.43 -7.91
N GLY A 155 -5.68 -7.87 -7.93
CA GLY A 155 -4.91 -7.63 -9.16
C GLY A 155 -4.66 -8.91 -9.94
N ARG A 156 -4.34 -10.02 -9.26
CA ARG A 156 -4.14 -11.33 -9.90
C ARG A 156 -5.44 -11.96 -10.41
N TRP A 157 -6.54 -11.81 -9.71
CA TRP A 157 -7.85 -12.34 -10.13
C TRP A 157 -8.45 -11.58 -11.31
N MET A 158 -8.07 -10.32 -11.48
CA MET A 158 -8.55 -9.50 -12.59
C MET A 158 -7.71 -9.60 -13.87
N LEU A 159 -6.51 -10.20 -13.81
CA LEU A 159 -5.72 -10.50 -15.00
C LEU A 159 -6.46 -11.58 -15.83
N PRO A 160 -6.76 -11.32 -17.11
CA PRO A 160 -7.37 -12.32 -17.97
C PRO A 160 -6.39 -13.51 -18.07
N LYS A 161 -6.80 -14.68 -17.57
CA LYS A 161 -6.01 -15.90 -17.76
C LYS A 161 -5.86 -16.11 -19.26
N GLY A 162 -4.62 -16.00 -19.76
CA GLY A 162 -4.30 -16.38 -21.13
C GLY A 162 -4.88 -17.76 -21.36
N LYS A 163 -5.72 -17.91 -22.40
CA LYS A 163 -6.32 -19.20 -22.74
C LYS A 163 -5.18 -20.18 -22.98
N LEU A 164 -4.87 -21.02 -22.00
CA LEU A 164 -4.19 -22.27 -22.27
C LEU A 164 -5.17 -23.03 -23.16
N THR A 165 -4.89 -23.08 -24.46
CA THR A 165 -5.66 -23.88 -25.40
C THR A 165 -5.69 -25.30 -24.87
N HIS A 166 -6.87 -25.93 -24.96
CA HIS A 166 -7.15 -27.29 -24.46
C HIS A 166 -6.06 -28.31 -24.86
N ASP A 167 -5.39 -28.08 -25.99
CA ASP A 167 -4.29 -28.90 -26.53
C ASP A 167 -2.99 -28.88 -25.70
N GLN A 168 -2.71 -27.80 -24.94
CA GLN A 168 -1.53 -27.75 -24.05
C GLN A 168 -1.74 -28.58 -22.78
N LEU A 169 -3.01 -28.79 -22.39
CA LEU A 169 -3.36 -29.62 -21.23
C LEU A 169 -3.19 -31.11 -21.56
N SER A 170 -3.51 -31.54 -22.79
CA SER A 170 -3.29 -32.93 -23.23
C SER A 170 -1.82 -33.30 -23.39
N GLN A 171 -0.92 -32.33 -23.60
CA GLN A 171 0.52 -32.56 -23.72
C GLN A 171 1.27 -32.65 -22.39
N LEU A 172 0.63 -32.35 -21.26
CA LEU A 172 1.25 -32.47 -19.92
C LEU A 172 0.86 -33.79 -19.23
N LEU A 173 -0.13 -34.49 -19.76
CA LEU A 173 -0.70 -35.73 -19.22
C LEU A 173 -0.28 -36.98 -20.02
N LEU A 174 0.60 -36.81 -21.01
CA LEU A 174 1.19 -37.82 -21.88
C LEU A 174 2.71 -37.69 -21.80
#